data_AF-A0A8K0G2H9-F1
#
_entry.id   AF-A0A8K0G2H9-F1
#
_cell.length_a   1.000
_cell.length_b   1.000
_cell.length_c   1.000
_cell.angle_alpha   90.00
_cell.angle_beta   90.00
_cell.angle_gamma   90.00
#
_symmetry.space_group_name_H-M   'P 1'
#
loop_
_entity.id
_entity.type
_entity.pdbx_description
1 polymer ?
#
loop_
_entity_poly.entity_id
_entity_poly.type
_entity_poly.pdbx_seq_one_letter_code
_entity_poly.pdbx_strand_id
1 'polypeptide(L)'
;MGSLYIRKHFNKDSKKEVEEMVTNIQSEFIQSLMMYDWMDENAKYEAIEKVNSMFVHVGYADELLDEKRIEKHYLSLDIVSDNYLETMLSISLFNRDYNYKQLRDAINRTDWTKLKFPTVVDAYYSFQKNSIEFPAGILQGLFFDNNRPRYMNYGGIGSIIGHEVMHGFDDQGRQYDGNGNIAEWWTLETKDIIAERSKCITDQYEDYFVPEVGVNLDGISIREENIADSGGIKQAYLAYQTWVDQNGPEKRLPGLPYTPNQMFWISAANVWCTKYPNEFLKLKIRTGSNLFEKYRVLGTFSNMEYFSDDFKCSLGSNMNPQHKCQVW
;
A
#
# COMPACT_ATOMS: atom_id res chain seq x y z
N MET A 1 2.97 22.17 -11.21
CA MET A 1 1.74 21.91 -10.43
C MET A 1 2.03 21.38 -9.02
N GLY A 2 2.78 20.28 -8.86
CA GLY A 2 3.06 19.68 -7.54
C GLY A 2 3.56 20.66 -6.48
N SER A 3 4.57 21.48 -6.81
CA SER A 3 5.06 22.55 -5.92
C SER A 3 3.97 23.49 -5.39
N LEU A 4 3.08 23.95 -6.28
CA LEU A 4 1.97 24.84 -5.93
C LEU A 4 0.96 24.15 -5.00
N TYR A 5 0.66 22.88 -5.26
CA TYR A 5 -0.24 22.10 -4.41
C TYR A 5 0.32 21.95 -2.99
N ILE A 6 1.58 21.52 -2.87
CA ILE A 6 2.22 21.34 -1.56
C ILE A 6 2.20 22.64 -0.74
N ARG A 7 2.63 23.76 -1.33
CA ARG A 7 2.68 25.05 -0.65
C ARG A 7 1.32 25.53 -0.13
N LYS A 8 0.23 25.14 -0.80
CA LYS A 8 -1.11 25.64 -0.50
C LYS A 8 -1.95 24.67 0.34
N HIS A 9 -1.74 23.37 0.19
CA HIS A 9 -2.69 22.36 0.68
C HIS A 9 -2.07 21.30 1.60
N PHE A 10 -0.75 21.16 1.66
CA PHE A 10 -0.13 20.09 2.45
C PHE A 10 0.44 20.60 3.77
N ASN A 11 0.04 19.99 4.89
CA ASN A 11 0.59 20.27 6.20
C ASN A 11 1.90 19.48 6.40
N LYS A 12 3.00 20.18 6.73
CA LYS A 12 4.30 19.54 6.95
C LYS A 12 4.30 18.59 8.15
N ASP A 13 3.48 18.84 9.16
CA ASP A 13 3.38 17.96 10.34
C ASP A 13 2.83 16.58 9.95
N SER A 14 1.98 16.51 8.91
CA SER A 14 1.45 15.27 8.37
C SER A 14 2.54 14.35 7.83
N LYS A 15 3.61 14.91 7.24
CA LYS A 15 4.75 14.13 6.74
C LYS A 15 5.42 13.35 7.89
N LYS A 16 5.70 14.04 8.99
CA LYS A 16 6.37 13.44 10.16
C LYS A 16 5.51 12.36 10.81
N GLU A 17 4.21 12.60 10.95
CA GLU A 17 3.29 11.64 11.56
C GLU A 17 3.18 10.36 10.73
N VAL A 18 3.13 10.47 9.41
CA VAL A 18 3.07 9.32 8.50
C VAL A 18 4.41 8.57 8.47
N GLU A 19 5.55 9.27 8.50
CA GLU A 19 6.88 8.64 8.64
C GLU A 19 7.01 7.82 9.93
N GLU A 20 6.45 8.30 11.04
CA GLU A 20 6.36 7.56 12.30
C GLU A 20 5.51 6.30 12.15
N MET A 21 4.34 6.40 11.50
CA MET A 21 3.47 5.25 11.25
C MET A 21 4.15 4.20 10.35
N VAL A 22 4.88 4.62 9.30
CA VAL A 22 5.68 3.72 8.47
C VAL A 22 6.69 2.95 9.31
N THR A 23 7.43 3.67 10.16
CA THR A 23 8.44 3.05 11.05
C THR A 23 7.79 2.02 11.98
N ASN A 24 6.64 2.34 12.56
CA ASN A 24 5.92 1.44 13.46
C ASN A 24 5.45 0.18 12.73
N ILE A 25 4.88 0.32 11.53
CA ILE A 25 4.39 -0.81 10.72
C ILE A 25 5.54 -1.70 10.24
N GLN A 26 6.64 -1.11 9.77
CA GLN A 26 7.83 -1.89 9.40
C GLN A 26 8.40 -2.66 10.61
N SER A 27 8.41 -2.04 11.79
CA SER A 27 8.87 -2.68 13.02
C SER A 27 8.00 -3.87 13.42
N GLU A 28 6.67 -3.76 13.31
CA GLU A 28 5.76 -4.89 13.57
C GLU A 28 5.93 -6.02 12.55
N PHE A 29 6.17 -5.67 11.29
CA PHE A 29 6.42 -6.69 10.30
C PHE A 29 7.75 -7.42 10.55
N ILE A 30 8.81 -6.71 10.95
CA ILE A 30 10.07 -7.33 11.39
C ILE A 30 9.85 -8.26 12.58
N GLN A 31 9.07 -7.85 13.58
CA GLN A 31 8.72 -8.72 14.71
C GLN A 31 7.96 -9.98 14.25
N SER A 32 7.01 -9.82 13.33
CA SER A 32 6.28 -10.93 12.71
C SER A 32 7.21 -11.91 11.99
N LEU A 33 8.17 -11.40 11.21
CA LEU A 33 9.16 -12.21 10.50
C LEU A 33 10.00 -13.07 11.46
N MET A 34 10.41 -12.51 12.60
CA MET A 34 11.17 -13.25 13.62
C MET A 34 10.36 -14.42 14.21
N MET A 35 9.04 -14.24 14.33
CA MET A 35 8.13 -15.23 14.91
C MET A 35 7.70 -16.34 13.95
N TYR A 36 7.95 -16.22 12.64
CA TYR A 36 7.60 -17.25 11.67
C TYR A 36 8.46 -18.51 11.82
N ASP A 37 7.88 -19.55 12.37
CA ASP A 37 8.49 -20.88 12.56
C ASP A 37 8.71 -21.64 11.25
N TRP A 38 7.92 -21.33 10.23
CA TRP A 38 7.95 -21.93 8.91
C TRP A 38 9.04 -21.35 7.97
N MET A 39 9.74 -20.30 8.40
CA MET A 39 10.81 -19.66 7.64
C MET A 39 12.15 -19.97 8.30
N ASP A 40 13.15 -20.34 7.49
CA ASP A 40 14.50 -20.58 8.00
C ASP A 40 15.21 -19.28 8.41
N GLU A 41 16.21 -19.38 9.27
CA GLU A 41 16.91 -18.22 9.86
C GLU A 41 17.63 -17.36 8.80
N ASN A 42 18.10 -17.94 7.71
CA ASN A 42 18.75 -17.16 6.64
C ASN A 42 17.71 -16.36 5.85
N ALA A 43 16.58 -16.98 5.48
CA ALA A 43 15.48 -16.29 4.84
C ALA A 43 14.89 -15.17 5.72
N LYS A 44 14.79 -15.38 7.04
CA LYS A 44 14.39 -14.33 8.00
C LYS A 44 15.36 -13.15 7.99
N TYR A 45 16.67 -13.42 8.04
CA TYR A 45 17.68 -12.37 8.02
C TYR A 45 17.58 -11.54 6.74
N GLU A 46 17.52 -12.18 5.58
CA GLU A 46 17.38 -11.48 4.28
C GLU A 46 16.06 -10.69 4.18
N ALA A 47 14.95 -11.25 4.70
CA ALA A 47 13.67 -10.57 4.74
C ALA A 47 13.73 -9.31 5.63
N ILE A 48 14.35 -9.40 6.81
CA ILE A 48 14.53 -8.25 7.72
C ILE A 48 15.43 -7.19 7.08
N GLU A 49 16.54 -7.57 6.47
CA GLU A 49 17.42 -6.63 5.77
C GLU A 49 16.72 -5.95 4.59
N LYS A 50 15.83 -6.66 3.89
CA LYS A 50 14.98 -6.07 2.86
C LYS A 50 14.02 -5.02 3.42
N VAL A 51 13.37 -5.26 4.56
CA VAL A 51 12.52 -4.25 5.22
C VAL A 51 13.37 -3.05 5.66
N ASN A 52 14.51 -3.29 6.32
CA ASN A 52 15.40 -2.24 6.82
C ASN A 52 15.97 -1.34 5.70
N SER A 53 16.20 -1.90 4.52
CA SER A 53 16.72 -1.19 3.35
C SER A 53 15.64 -0.55 2.47
N MET A 54 14.36 -0.70 2.84
CA MET A 54 13.23 -0.16 2.10
C MET A 54 13.20 1.38 2.20
N PHE A 55 13.28 2.05 1.06
CA PHE A 55 13.31 3.51 1.01
C PHE A 55 11.90 4.08 1.10
N VAL A 56 11.70 5.10 1.95
CA VAL A 56 10.38 5.66 2.23
C VAL A 56 10.26 7.08 1.67
N HIS A 57 9.25 7.33 0.84
CA HIS A 57 8.93 8.64 0.31
C HIS A 57 7.54 9.09 0.78
N VAL A 58 7.49 10.12 1.63
CA VAL A 58 6.22 10.63 2.18
C VAL A 58 5.94 12.06 1.71
N GLY A 59 4.73 12.26 1.18
CA GLY A 59 4.17 13.55 0.77
C GLY A 59 4.77 14.09 -0.52
N TYR A 60 6.03 14.53 -0.45
CA TYR A 60 6.73 15.19 -1.54
C TYR A 60 8.26 15.16 -1.36
N ALA A 61 8.98 15.21 -2.48
CA ALA A 61 10.42 15.45 -2.50
C ALA A 61 10.72 16.94 -2.23
N ASP A 62 11.67 17.23 -1.35
CA ASP A 62 11.96 18.60 -0.88
C ASP A 62 12.36 19.55 -2.03
N GLU A 63 12.90 19.02 -3.12
CA GLU A 63 13.18 19.74 -4.36
C GLU A 63 11.96 20.42 -4.97
N LEU A 64 10.75 19.91 -4.71
CA LEU A 64 9.52 20.55 -5.16
C LEU A 64 9.24 21.88 -4.46
N LEU A 65 9.98 22.23 -3.41
CA LEU A 65 9.92 23.55 -2.78
C LEU A 65 10.97 24.53 -3.32
N ASP A 66 11.98 24.04 -4.05
CA ASP A 66 13.08 24.83 -4.64
C ASP A 66 12.76 25.20 -6.10
N GLU A 67 12.35 26.44 -6.32
CA GLU A 67 11.99 26.95 -7.66
C GLU A 67 13.14 26.85 -8.65
N LYS A 68 14.37 27.09 -8.20
CA LYS A 68 15.54 27.06 -9.09
C LYS A 68 15.82 25.64 -9.58
N ARG A 69 15.62 24.62 -8.74
CA ARG A 69 15.73 23.22 -9.17
C ARG A 69 14.65 22.84 -10.17
N ILE A 70 13.42 23.29 -9.95
CA ILE A 70 12.30 23.06 -10.86
C ILE A 70 12.57 23.72 -12.22
N GLU A 71 12.91 25.02 -12.23
CA GLU A 71 13.24 25.76 -13.46
C GLU A 71 14.39 25.11 -14.23
N LYS A 72 15.45 24.72 -13.53
CA LYS A 72 16.60 24.04 -14.15
C LYS A 72 16.21 22.72 -14.81
N HIS A 73 15.30 21.94 -14.21
CA HIS A 73 14.84 20.69 -14.79
C HIS A 73 14.09 20.91 -16.11
N TYR A 74 13.24 21.94 -16.17
CA TYR A 74 12.42 22.26 -17.35
C TYR A 74 13.08 23.22 -18.34
N LEU A 75 14.36 23.58 -18.16
CA LEU A 75 15.03 24.60 -18.96
C LEU A 75 15.05 24.28 -20.48
N SER A 76 15.07 23.01 -20.85
CA SER A 76 15.06 22.58 -22.25
C SER A 76 13.66 22.27 -22.80
N LEU A 77 12.60 22.51 -22.01
CA LEU A 77 11.23 22.30 -22.44
C LEU A 77 10.67 23.62 -22.97
N ASP A 78 10.46 23.66 -24.29
CA ASP A 78 9.79 24.78 -24.94
C ASP A 78 8.29 24.51 -25.07
N ILE A 79 7.46 25.47 -24.67
CA ILE A 79 6.00 25.37 -24.67
C ILE A 79 5.44 26.37 -25.66
N VAL A 80 4.75 25.87 -26.68
CA VAL A 80 4.15 26.70 -27.73
C VAL A 80 2.73 27.09 -27.31
N SER A 81 2.55 28.35 -26.93
CA SER A 81 1.24 28.90 -26.61
C SER A 81 0.29 28.77 -27.80
N ASP A 82 -0.98 28.49 -27.52
CA ASP A 82 -2.07 28.38 -28.51
C ASP A 82 -1.96 27.21 -29.52
N ASN A 83 -0.98 26.32 -29.37
CA ASN A 83 -0.91 25.05 -30.11
C ASN A 83 -0.76 23.85 -29.16
N TYR A 84 -1.89 23.24 -28.83
CA TYR A 84 -1.93 22.10 -27.92
C TYR A 84 -1.15 20.89 -28.46
N LEU A 85 -1.28 20.57 -29.74
CA LEU A 85 -0.63 19.40 -30.33
C LEU A 85 0.90 19.54 -30.27
N GLU A 86 1.41 20.70 -30.65
CA GLU A 86 2.84 21.00 -30.62
C GLU A 86 3.39 21.00 -29.20
N THR A 87 2.65 21.58 -28.24
CA THR A 87 3.00 21.51 -26.81
C THR A 87 3.12 20.06 -26.32
N MET A 88 2.16 19.19 -26.68
CA MET A 88 2.20 17.79 -26.28
C MET A 88 3.38 17.03 -26.91
N LEU A 89 3.74 17.34 -28.16
CA LEU A 89 4.91 16.78 -28.83
C LEU A 89 6.21 17.24 -28.15
N SER A 90 6.35 18.51 -27.82
CA SER A 90 7.52 19.04 -27.08
C SER A 90 7.70 18.37 -25.72
N ILE A 91 6.61 18.18 -24.96
CA ILE A 91 6.63 17.46 -23.69
C ILE A 91 7.05 15.98 -23.88
N SER A 92 6.55 15.32 -24.93
CA SER A 92 6.91 13.93 -25.23
C SER A 92 8.40 13.79 -25.55
N LEU A 93 8.94 14.67 -26.39
CA LEU A 93 10.36 14.70 -26.74
C LEU A 93 11.23 15.00 -25.52
N PHE A 94 10.85 15.96 -24.69
CA PHE A 94 11.54 16.27 -23.43
C PHE A 94 11.62 15.05 -22.51
N ASN A 95 10.50 14.35 -22.27
CA ASN A 95 10.50 13.17 -21.41
C ASN A 95 11.31 12.01 -22.00
N ARG A 96 11.25 11.80 -23.33
CA ARG A 96 12.07 10.82 -24.03
C ARG A 96 13.55 11.09 -23.82
N ASP A 97 13.99 12.31 -24.08
CA ASP A 97 15.40 12.69 -23.99
C ASP A 97 15.90 12.64 -22.54
N TYR A 98 15.05 13.03 -21.58
CA TYR A 98 15.35 12.90 -20.15
C TYR A 98 15.55 11.43 -19.74
N ASN A 99 14.70 10.52 -20.21
CA ASN A 99 14.83 9.09 -19.90
C ASN A 99 16.04 8.46 -20.59
N TYR A 100 16.34 8.81 -21.85
CA TYR A 100 17.50 8.26 -22.57
C TYR A 100 18.84 8.73 -22.00
N LYS A 101 18.91 9.94 -21.43
CA LYS A 101 20.12 10.40 -20.73
C LYS A 101 20.51 9.49 -19.57
N GLN A 102 19.54 8.87 -18.90
CA GLN A 102 19.76 8.01 -17.73
C GLN A 102 20.22 6.59 -18.09
N LEU A 103 20.28 6.21 -19.38
CA LEU A 103 20.58 4.84 -19.80
C LEU A 103 21.93 4.30 -19.31
N ARG A 104 22.89 5.18 -19.05
CA ARG A 104 24.24 4.83 -18.58
C ARG A 104 24.49 5.22 -17.12
N ASP A 105 23.49 5.80 -16.46
CA ASP A 105 23.59 6.24 -15.09
C ASP A 105 23.11 5.13 -14.14
N ALA A 106 23.63 5.11 -12.92
CA ALA A 106 23.12 4.22 -11.88
C ALA A 106 21.70 4.65 -11.45
N ILE A 107 20.90 3.70 -10.98
CA ILE A 107 19.56 3.98 -10.47
C ILE A 107 19.67 4.91 -9.24
N ASN A 108 19.08 6.09 -9.34
CA ASN A 108 18.95 7.01 -8.22
C ASN A 108 17.58 6.83 -7.54
N ARG A 109 17.56 6.19 -6.36
CA ARG A 109 16.35 6.01 -5.55
C ARG A 109 15.77 7.34 -5.04
N THR A 110 16.59 8.39 -4.98
CA THR A 110 16.19 9.73 -4.52
C THR A 110 15.88 10.71 -5.67
N ASP A 111 15.68 10.21 -6.89
CA ASP A 111 15.33 11.07 -8.02
C ASP A 111 13.93 11.69 -7.85
N TRP A 112 13.92 12.93 -7.34
CA TRP A 112 12.72 13.72 -7.11
C TRP A 112 11.86 13.92 -8.38
N THR A 113 12.44 13.81 -9.57
CA THR A 113 11.70 13.96 -10.83
C THR A 113 10.79 12.77 -11.12
N LYS A 114 11.06 11.61 -10.51
CA LYS A 114 10.16 10.45 -10.53
C LYS A 114 9.04 10.60 -9.50
N LEU A 115 9.28 11.36 -8.42
CA LEU A 115 8.33 11.70 -7.36
C LEU A 115 7.53 12.99 -7.63
N LYS A 116 7.49 13.45 -8.89
CA LYS A 116 7.00 14.79 -9.28
C LYS A 116 5.48 14.97 -9.24
N PHE A 117 4.72 13.92 -8.89
CA PHE A 117 3.26 13.92 -8.88
C PHE A 117 2.68 13.83 -7.45
N PRO A 118 3.00 14.78 -6.56
CA PRO A 118 2.51 14.72 -5.17
C PRO A 118 0.99 14.91 -5.06
N THR A 119 0.30 15.26 -6.15
CA THR A 119 -1.15 15.49 -6.19
C THR A 119 -1.97 14.22 -6.41
N VAL A 120 -1.30 13.09 -6.67
CA VAL A 120 -1.95 11.80 -6.93
C VAL A 120 -2.55 11.25 -5.63
N VAL A 121 -3.74 10.68 -5.72
CA VAL A 121 -4.43 10.01 -4.61
C VAL A 121 -4.25 8.52 -4.80
N ASP A 122 -3.08 8.02 -4.44
CA ASP A 122 -2.66 6.64 -4.60
C ASP A 122 -1.42 6.36 -3.75
N ALA A 123 -0.93 5.12 -3.70
CA ALA A 123 0.35 4.74 -3.12
C ALA A 123 1.04 3.69 -3.99
N TYR A 124 2.37 3.56 -3.88
CA TYR A 124 3.13 2.69 -4.77
C TYR A 124 4.32 2.01 -4.09
N TYR A 125 4.57 0.76 -4.46
CA TYR A 125 5.82 0.06 -4.24
C TYR A 125 6.62 -0.07 -5.55
N SER A 126 7.93 0.15 -5.47
CA SER A 126 8.86 -0.06 -6.60
C SER A 126 9.84 -1.19 -6.29
N PHE A 127 9.67 -2.31 -6.99
CA PHE A 127 10.51 -3.50 -6.84
C PHE A 127 12.01 -3.21 -7.05
N GLN A 128 12.35 -2.50 -8.12
CA GLN A 128 13.76 -2.24 -8.49
C GLN A 128 14.44 -1.21 -7.57
N LYS A 129 13.65 -0.40 -6.85
CA LYS A 129 14.18 0.57 -5.90
C LYS A 129 14.09 0.10 -4.46
N ASN A 130 13.35 -0.98 -4.20
CA ASN A 130 12.89 -1.35 -2.86
C ASN A 130 12.37 -0.11 -2.11
N SER A 131 11.34 0.54 -2.66
CA SER A 131 10.85 1.81 -2.13
C SER A 131 9.33 1.90 -2.11
N ILE A 132 8.80 2.55 -1.08
CA ILE A 132 7.38 2.88 -0.92
C ILE A 132 7.16 4.39 -1.07
N GLU A 133 6.11 4.76 -1.78
CA GLU A 133 5.78 6.14 -2.14
C GLU A 133 4.33 6.49 -1.72
N PHE A 134 4.18 7.49 -0.86
CA PHE A 134 2.90 8.03 -0.41
C PHE A 134 2.78 9.52 -0.80
N PRO A 135 2.33 9.86 -2.02
CA PRO A 135 2.09 11.23 -2.45
C PRO A 135 1.22 12.04 -1.46
N ALA A 136 1.43 13.35 -1.39
CA ALA A 136 0.63 14.25 -0.55
C ALA A 136 -0.88 14.19 -0.83
N GLY A 137 -1.29 13.77 -2.02
CA GLY A 137 -2.68 13.62 -2.41
C GLY A 137 -3.41 12.47 -1.70
N ILE A 138 -2.73 11.39 -1.28
CA ILE A 138 -3.40 10.33 -0.49
C ILE A 138 -3.46 10.68 1.01
N LEU A 139 -2.60 11.58 1.49
CA LEU A 139 -2.49 11.95 2.91
C LEU A 139 -3.55 12.97 3.35
N GLN A 140 -4.82 12.67 3.07
CA GLN A 140 -5.97 13.53 3.41
C GLN A 140 -7.27 12.74 3.59
N GLY A 141 -8.26 13.39 4.21
CA GLY A 141 -9.64 12.93 4.26
C GLY A 141 -9.82 11.60 5.00
N LEU A 142 -10.36 10.59 4.31
CA LEU A 142 -10.63 9.27 4.92
C LEU A 142 -9.35 8.48 5.18
N PHE A 143 -8.28 8.71 4.43
CA PHE A 143 -7.00 8.03 4.62
C PHE A 143 -6.24 8.59 5.82
N PHE A 144 -6.19 9.91 5.99
CA PHE A 144 -5.37 10.53 7.04
C PHE A 144 -5.81 11.95 7.41
N ASP A 145 -5.72 12.28 8.70
CA ASP A 145 -5.80 13.64 9.24
C ASP A 145 -5.02 13.72 10.56
N ASN A 146 -4.25 14.77 10.81
CA ASN A 146 -3.50 14.95 12.06
C ASN A 146 -4.42 15.13 13.28
N ASN A 147 -5.66 15.58 13.07
CA ASN A 147 -6.59 15.96 14.14
C ASN A 147 -7.63 14.88 14.43
N ARG A 148 -7.49 13.68 13.87
CA ARG A 148 -8.38 12.55 14.17
C ARG A 148 -7.66 11.45 14.96
N PRO A 149 -8.40 10.59 15.66
CA PRO A 149 -7.80 9.53 16.47
C PRO A 149 -6.89 8.58 15.67
N ARG A 150 -5.84 8.09 16.32
CA ARG A 150 -4.84 7.19 15.72
C ARG A 150 -5.45 5.91 15.22
N TYR A 151 -6.44 5.31 15.90
CA TYR A 151 -7.12 4.12 15.36
C TYR A 151 -7.70 4.33 13.95
N MET A 152 -8.15 5.55 13.62
CA MET A 152 -8.64 5.87 12.27
C MET A 152 -7.50 6.07 11.27
N ASN A 153 -6.38 6.70 11.70
CA ASN A 153 -5.19 6.84 10.86
C ASN A 153 -4.56 5.47 10.55
N TYR A 154 -4.37 4.63 11.56
CA TYR A 154 -3.85 3.27 11.38
C TYR A 154 -4.81 2.40 10.55
N GLY A 155 -6.12 2.54 10.71
CA GLY A 155 -7.09 1.84 9.86
C GLY A 155 -7.11 2.36 8.42
N GLY A 156 -6.95 3.67 8.21
CA GLY A 156 -6.92 4.29 6.88
C GLY A 156 -5.55 4.18 6.21
N ILE A 157 -4.72 5.23 6.35
CA ILE A 157 -3.39 5.25 5.71
C ILE A 157 -2.48 4.15 6.27
N GLY A 158 -2.64 3.73 7.52
CA GLY A 158 -1.84 2.64 8.08
C GLY A 158 -2.04 1.32 7.33
N SER A 159 -3.27 0.95 6.95
CA SER A 159 -3.49 -0.25 6.16
C SER A 159 -2.87 -0.15 4.76
N ILE A 160 -2.89 1.04 4.16
CA ILE A 160 -2.24 1.31 2.87
C ILE A 160 -0.71 1.26 3.01
N ILE A 161 -0.15 1.79 4.09
CA ILE A 161 1.28 1.68 4.37
C ILE A 161 1.69 0.22 4.49
N GLY A 162 0.95 -0.55 5.28
CA GLY A 162 1.17 -1.99 5.40
C GLY A 162 1.08 -2.69 4.05
N HIS A 163 0.09 -2.33 3.22
CA HIS A 163 -0.10 -2.87 1.88
C HIS A 163 1.15 -2.65 1.00
N GLU A 164 1.66 -1.43 0.92
CA GLU A 164 2.87 -1.14 0.14
C GLU A 164 4.13 -1.83 0.70
N VAL A 165 4.25 -2.00 2.02
CA VAL A 165 5.35 -2.79 2.60
C VAL A 165 5.24 -4.26 2.18
N MET A 166 4.02 -4.82 2.16
CA MET A 166 3.78 -6.20 1.75
C MET A 166 4.00 -6.43 0.25
N HIS A 167 3.90 -5.41 -0.60
CA HIS A 167 4.32 -5.53 -2.00
C HIS A 167 5.82 -5.88 -2.15
N GLY A 168 6.64 -5.63 -1.13
CA GLY A 168 8.01 -6.17 -1.07
C GLY A 168 8.08 -7.69 -0.92
N PHE A 169 7.00 -8.35 -0.52
CA PHE A 169 6.97 -9.76 -0.10
C PHE A 169 5.84 -10.56 -0.75
N ASP A 170 5.02 -9.95 -1.61
CA ASP A 170 4.04 -10.67 -2.42
C ASP A 170 4.70 -11.59 -3.47
N ASP A 171 3.90 -12.17 -4.35
CA ASP A 171 4.39 -13.08 -5.39
C ASP A 171 5.47 -12.50 -6.31
N GLN A 172 5.42 -11.20 -6.61
CA GLN A 172 6.40 -10.51 -7.43
C GLN A 172 7.54 -9.97 -6.58
N GLY A 173 7.21 -9.26 -5.50
CA GLY A 173 8.14 -8.60 -4.61
C GLY A 173 9.16 -9.55 -4.02
N ARG A 174 8.74 -10.74 -3.61
CA ARG A 174 9.62 -11.75 -3.03
C ARG A 174 10.73 -12.23 -3.98
N GLN A 175 10.61 -11.99 -5.28
CA GLN A 175 11.64 -12.35 -6.28
C GLN A 175 12.80 -11.34 -6.32
N TYR A 176 12.63 -10.18 -5.68
CA TYR A 176 13.65 -9.12 -5.61
C TYR A 176 14.33 -9.11 -4.24
N ASP A 177 15.64 -8.90 -4.18
CA ASP A 177 16.38 -8.67 -2.93
C ASP A 177 16.15 -7.24 -2.38
N GLY A 178 16.75 -6.91 -1.23
CA GLY A 178 16.71 -5.54 -0.66
C GLY A 178 17.40 -4.46 -1.52
N ASN A 179 18.19 -4.88 -2.50
CA ASN A 179 18.82 -4.00 -3.47
C ASN A 179 17.95 -3.76 -4.73
N GLY A 180 16.84 -4.48 -4.87
CA GLY A 180 15.96 -4.42 -6.03
C GLY A 180 16.44 -5.26 -7.22
N ASN A 181 17.32 -6.23 -7.00
CA ASN A 181 17.74 -7.19 -8.01
C ASN A 181 16.91 -8.47 -7.95
N ILE A 182 16.64 -9.08 -9.09
CA ILE A 182 16.06 -10.43 -9.12
C ILE A 182 17.09 -11.41 -8.55
N ALA A 183 16.75 -12.07 -7.45
CA ALA A 183 17.61 -13.01 -6.76
C ALA A 183 16.77 -14.12 -6.12
N GLU A 184 17.34 -15.33 -6.04
CA GLU A 184 16.75 -16.43 -5.28
C GLU A 184 17.36 -16.41 -3.87
N TRP A 185 16.64 -15.85 -2.92
CA TRP A 185 17.05 -15.72 -1.51
C TRP A 185 16.13 -16.50 -0.56
N TRP A 186 15.18 -17.27 -1.10
CA TRP A 186 14.31 -18.17 -0.35
C TRP A 186 14.76 -19.62 -0.49
N THR A 187 14.70 -20.37 0.60
CA THR A 187 14.85 -21.83 0.56
C THR A 187 13.69 -22.49 -0.18
N LEU A 188 13.88 -23.73 -0.65
CA LEU A 188 12.83 -24.46 -1.36
C LEU A 188 11.62 -24.69 -0.45
N GLU A 189 11.87 -25.06 0.80
CA GLU A 189 10.86 -25.29 1.83
C GLU A 189 10.03 -24.03 2.09
N THR A 190 10.69 -22.87 2.23
CA THR A 190 9.98 -21.60 2.43
C THR A 190 9.14 -21.23 1.20
N LYS A 191 9.64 -21.47 -0.01
CA LYS A 191 8.87 -21.23 -1.25
C LYS A 191 7.62 -22.11 -1.34
N ASP A 192 7.73 -23.37 -0.96
CA ASP A 192 6.60 -24.31 -1.01
C ASP A 192 5.50 -23.89 -0.02
N ILE A 193 5.88 -23.45 1.19
CA ILE A 193 4.93 -22.95 2.19
C ILE A 193 4.27 -21.64 1.73
N ILE A 194 5.04 -20.71 1.16
CA ILE A 194 4.48 -19.48 0.57
C ILE A 194 3.50 -19.86 -0.55
N ALA A 195 3.84 -20.79 -1.43
CA ALA A 195 2.97 -21.22 -2.51
C ALA A 195 1.66 -21.85 -2.00
N GLU A 196 1.73 -22.68 -0.94
CA GLU A 196 0.55 -23.26 -0.29
C GLU A 196 -0.35 -22.18 0.33
N ARG A 197 0.23 -21.24 1.08
CA ARG A 197 -0.52 -20.14 1.72
C ARG A 197 -1.12 -19.18 0.69
N SER A 198 -0.37 -18.85 -0.37
CA SER A 198 -0.87 -18.06 -1.50
C SER A 198 -2.01 -18.78 -2.21
N LYS A 199 -1.94 -20.12 -2.36
CA LYS A 199 -3.03 -20.92 -2.93
C LYS A 199 -4.31 -20.84 -2.09
N CYS A 200 -4.21 -20.83 -0.76
CA CYS A 200 -5.38 -20.60 0.11
C CYS A 200 -6.09 -19.29 -0.27
N ILE A 201 -5.34 -18.20 -0.46
CA ILE A 201 -5.88 -16.91 -0.87
C ILE A 201 -6.51 -17.00 -2.27
N THR A 202 -5.88 -17.67 -3.23
CA THR A 202 -6.48 -17.90 -4.56
C THR A 202 -7.84 -18.57 -4.42
N ASP A 203 -7.87 -19.72 -3.75
CA ASP A 203 -9.07 -20.56 -3.65
C ASP A 203 -10.20 -19.78 -2.93
N GLN A 204 -9.87 -19.03 -1.87
CA GLN A 204 -10.83 -18.16 -1.17
C GLN A 204 -11.47 -17.14 -2.11
N TYR A 205 -10.67 -16.46 -2.94
CA TYR A 205 -11.18 -15.40 -3.79
C TYR A 205 -11.89 -15.93 -5.04
N GLU A 206 -11.53 -17.12 -5.55
CA GLU A 206 -12.28 -17.81 -6.61
C GLU A 206 -13.71 -18.16 -6.18
N ASP A 207 -13.94 -18.41 -4.90
CA ASP A 207 -15.27 -18.70 -4.36
C ASP A 207 -16.20 -17.48 -4.28
N TYR A 208 -15.68 -16.25 -4.44
CA TYR A 208 -16.50 -15.05 -4.43
C TYR A 208 -17.28 -14.87 -5.75
N PHE A 209 -18.58 -15.12 -5.67
CA PHE A 209 -19.53 -14.78 -6.74
C PHE A 209 -19.90 -13.30 -6.71
N VAL A 210 -19.93 -12.65 -7.88
CA VAL A 210 -20.35 -11.26 -8.09
C VAL A 210 -21.72 -11.23 -8.78
N PRO A 211 -22.82 -11.11 -8.02
CA PRO A 211 -24.18 -11.23 -8.57
C PRO A 211 -24.51 -10.19 -9.64
N GLU A 212 -23.92 -8.99 -9.55
CA GLU A 212 -24.19 -7.86 -10.43
C GLU A 212 -23.83 -8.15 -11.90
N VAL A 213 -22.89 -9.07 -12.13
CA VAL A 213 -22.38 -9.44 -13.46
C VAL A 213 -22.38 -10.95 -13.72
N GLY A 214 -22.75 -11.77 -12.72
CA GLY A 214 -22.95 -13.21 -12.86
C GLY A 214 -21.67 -14.00 -13.07
N VAL A 215 -20.55 -13.59 -12.46
CA VAL A 215 -19.25 -14.29 -12.56
C VAL A 215 -18.56 -14.37 -11.20
N ASN A 216 -17.68 -15.35 -11.04
CA ASN A 216 -16.75 -15.43 -9.92
C ASN A 216 -15.53 -14.53 -10.16
N LEU A 217 -14.82 -14.15 -9.09
CA LEU A 217 -13.53 -13.48 -9.22
C LEU A 217 -12.46 -14.46 -9.71
N ASP A 218 -11.46 -13.93 -10.40
CA ASP A 218 -10.25 -14.66 -10.76
C ASP A 218 -9.22 -14.47 -9.64
N GLY A 219 -9.21 -15.39 -8.67
CA GLY A 219 -8.34 -15.33 -7.49
C GLY A 219 -6.86 -15.42 -7.81
N ILE A 220 -6.45 -15.87 -9.00
CA ILE A 220 -5.05 -15.86 -9.44
C ILE A 220 -4.66 -14.44 -9.83
N SER A 221 -5.49 -13.76 -10.64
CA SER A 221 -5.19 -12.42 -11.16
C SER A 221 -5.04 -11.34 -10.07
N ILE A 222 -5.74 -11.49 -8.95
CA ILE A 222 -5.75 -10.52 -7.84
C ILE A 222 -4.97 -11.00 -6.60
N ARG A 223 -4.25 -12.12 -6.71
CA ARG A 223 -3.58 -12.76 -5.57
C ARG A 223 -2.53 -11.85 -4.92
N GLU A 224 -1.73 -11.18 -5.75
CA GLU A 224 -0.68 -10.25 -5.33
C GLU A 224 -1.23 -9.19 -4.37
N GLU A 225 -2.28 -8.51 -4.78
CA GLU A 225 -2.96 -7.47 -4.00
C GLU A 225 -3.62 -7.99 -2.74
N ASN A 226 -4.20 -9.19 -2.81
CA ASN A 226 -4.86 -9.80 -1.65
C ASN A 226 -3.87 -10.28 -0.60
N ILE A 227 -2.67 -10.71 -1.02
CA ILE A 227 -1.54 -10.96 -0.10
C ILE A 227 -1.14 -9.64 0.58
N ALA A 228 -1.01 -8.57 -0.21
CA ALA A 228 -0.63 -7.26 0.30
C ALA A 228 -1.68 -6.67 1.25
N ASP A 229 -2.97 -6.78 0.95
CA ASP A 229 -4.06 -6.35 1.84
C ASP A 229 -4.08 -7.14 3.15
N SER A 230 -3.95 -8.46 3.07
CA SER A 230 -3.98 -9.35 4.24
C SER A 230 -2.82 -9.09 5.18
N GLY A 231 -1.59 -9.09 4.67
CA GLY A 231 -0.43 -8.75 5.49
C GLY A 231 -0.50 -7.30 5.98
N GLY A 232 -0.85 -6.36 5.09
CA GLY A 232 -0.80 -4.93 5.37
C GLY A 232 -1.73 -4.50 6.49
N ILE A 233 -2.99 -4.94 6.46
CA ILE A 233 -3.94 -4.58 7.52
C ILE A 233 -3.60 -5.22 8.86
N LYS A 234 -3.03 -6.44 8.86
CA LYS A 234 -2.56 -7.08 10.09
C LYS A 234 -1.45 -6.26 10.71
N GLN A 235 -0.43 -5.89 9.93
CA GLN A 235 0.70 -5.13 10.46
C GLN A 235 0.25 -3.74 10.93
N ALA A 236 -0.69 -3.10 10.24
CA ALA A 236 -1.30 -1.85 10.68
C ALA A 236 -2.09 -1.99 12.00
N TYR A 237 -2.84 -3.08 12.16
CA TYR A 237 -3.60 -3.33 13.39
C TYR A 237 -2.66 -3.60 14.58
N LEU A 238 -1.66 -4.46 14.40
CA LEU A 238 -0.65 -4.74 15.41
C LEU A 238 0.12 -3.47 15.80
N ALA A 239 0.51 -2.64 14.83
CA ALA A 239 1.22 -1.39 15.08
C ALA A 239 0.37 -0.39 15.88
N TYR A 240 -0.94 -0.39 15.66
CA TYR A 240 -1.87 0.38 16.48
C TYR A 240 -1.98 -0.18 17.90
N GLN A 241 -2.03 -1.51 18.09
CA GLN A 241 -2.04 -2.11 19.43
C GLN A 241 -0.75 -1.78 20.19
N THR A 242 0.42 -1.92 19.55
CA THR A 242 1.71 -1.52 20.14
C THR A 242 1.73 -0.03 20.51
N TRP A 243 1.16 0.83 19.65
CA TRP A 243 1.02 2.25 19.97
C TRP A 243 0.13 2.48 21.19
N VAL A 244 -0.98 1.75 21.32
CA VAL A 244 -1.87 1.82 22.50
C VAL A 244 -1.17 1.33 23.76
N ASP A 245 -0.37 0.27 23.70
CA ASP A 245 0.38 -0.24 24.84
C ASP A 245 1.40 0.80 25.36
N GLN A 246 1.97 1.61 24.46
CA GLN A 246 2.95 2.64 24.80
C GLN A 246 2.31 3.96 25.25
N ASN A 247 1.16 4.35 24.68
CA ASN A 247 0.58 5.69 24.85
C ASN A 247 -0.73 5.68 25.66
N GLY A 248 -1.29 4.51 25.92
CA GLY A 248 -2.61 4.32 26.49
C GLY A 248 -3.73 4.38 25.45
N PRO A 249 -4.93 3.86 25.79
CA PRO A 249 -6.06 3.83 24.87
C PRO A 249 -6.63 5.22 24.60
N GLU A 250 -6.96 5.48 23.33
CA GLU A 250 -7.65 6.71 22.94
C GLU A 250 -9.12 6.72 23.37
N LYS A 251 -9.69 7.93 23.46
CA LYS A 251 -11.12 8.11 23.72
C LYS A 251 -11.96 7.67 22.52
N ARG A 252 -13.16 7.17 22.78
CA ARG A 252 -14.16 6.87 21.74
C ARG A 252 -14.66 8.15 21.08
N LEU A 253 -15.07 8.05 19.82
CA LEU A 253 -15.79 9.12 19.15
C LEU A 253 -17.15 9.38 19.83
N PRO A 254 -17.51 10.65 20.07
CA PRO A 254 -18.81 10.99 20.64
C PRO A 254 -19.94 10.60 19.66
N GLY A 255 -21.04 10.07 20.19
CA GLY A 255 -22.22 9.73 19.40
C GLY A 255 -22.14 8.43 18.59
N LEU A 256 -21.01 7.71 18.64
CA LEU A 256 -20.85 6.41 17.98
C LEU A 256 -20.71 5.27 19.02
N PRO A 257 -21.39 4.13 18.82
CA PRO A 257 -21.37 3.02 19.77
C PRO A 257 -20.15 2.08 19.60
N TYR A 258 -19.09 2.54 18.93
CA TYR A 258 -17.94 1.71 18.57
C TYR A 258 -16.74 1.93 19.49
N THR A 259 -16.00 0.85 19.77
CA THR A 259 -14.70 0.93 20.46
C THR A 259 -13.62 1.49 19.52
N PRO A 260 -12.45 1.93 20.04
CA PRO A 260 -11.32 2.31 19.21
C PRO A 260 -10.91 1.22 18.21
N ASN A 261 -10.83 -0.05 18.65
CA ASN A 261 -10.49 -1.16 17.76
C ASN A 261 -11.56 -1.42 16.69
N GLN A 262 -12.85 -1.34 17.02
CA GLN A 262 -13.91 -1.43 16.01
C GLN A 262 -13.83 -0.28 15.01
N MET A 263 -13.49 0.93 15.47
CA MET A 263 -13.30 2.09 14.60
C MET A 263 -12.07 1.98 13.70
N PHE A 264 -11.02 1.24 14.09
CA PHE A 264 -9.93 0.89 13.19
C PHE A 264 -10.47 0.15 11.96
N TRP A 265 -11.21 -0.95 12.17
CA TRP A 265 -11.75 -1.75 11.07
C TRP A 265 -12.78 -1.00 10.23
N ILE A 266 -13.63 -0.17 10.86
CA ILE A 266 -14.57 0.69 10.14
C ILE A 266 -13.83 1.71 9.27
N SER A 267 -12.75 2.30 9.78
CA SER A 267 -11.94 3.26 9.00
C SER A 267 -11.23 2.56 7.84
N ALA A 268 -10.69 1.37 8.07
CA ALA A 268 -10.09 0.53 7.05
C ALA A 268 -11.09 0.07 5.97
N ALA A 269 -12.35 -0.21 6.33
CA ALA A 269 -13.37 -0.55 5.35
C ALA A 269 -13.84 0.68 4.55
N ASN A 270 -13.89 1.85 5.17
CA ASN A 270 -14.43 3.07 4.55
C ASN A 270 -13.59 3.60 3.39
N VAL A 271 -12.27 3.35 3.37
CA VAL A 271 -11.43 3.76 2.23
C VAL A 271 -11.78 3.00 0.94
N TRP A 272 -12.46 1.85 1.08
CA TRP A 272 -12.88 0.95 0.00
C TRP A 272 -14.34 1.13 -0.40
N CYS A 273 -15.05 2.13 0.14
CA CYS A 273 -16.43 2.41 -0.22
C CYS A 273 -16.57 2.93 -1.65
N THR A 274 -16.83 2.01 -2.58
CA THR A 274 -16.97 2.31 -4.02
C THR A 274 -18.15 1.59 -4.64
N LYS A 275 -18.73 2.15 -5.70
CA LYS A 275 -19.77 1.52 -6.52
C LYS A 275 -19.53 1.78 -7.99
N TYR A 276 -19.68 0.74 -8.80
CA TYR A 276 -19.52 0.81 -10.26
C TYR A 276 -20.82 0.52 -11.01
N PRO A 277 -21.00 1.11 -12.21
CA PRO A 277 -21.95 0.59 -13.18
C PRO A 277 -21.60 -0.86 -13.57
N ASN A 278 -22.61 -1.71 -13.79
CA ASN A 278 -22.40 -3.14 -14.05
C ASN A 278 -21.49 -3.42 -15.26
N GLU A 279 -21.58 -2.63 -16.34
CA GLU A 279 -20.71 -2.79 -17.51
C GLU A 279 -19.24 -2.51 -17.19
N PHE A 280 -18.98 -1.47 -16.38
CA PHE A 280 -17.62 -1.18 -15.94
C PHE A 280 -17.11 -2.28 -15.00
N LEU A 281 -17.94 -2.74 -14.07
CA LEU A 281 -17.60 -3.87 -13.17
C LEU A 281 -17.25 -5.14 -13.96
N LYS A 282 -18.00 -5.44 -15.02
CA LYS A 282 -17.73 -6.60 -15.89
C LYS A 282 -16.42 -6.48 -16.65
N LEU A 283 -16.12 -5.29 -17.19
CA LEU A 283 -14.83 -5.01 -17.82
C LEU A 283 -13.70 -5.21 -16.81
N LYS A 284 -13.87 -4.63 -15.61
CA LYS A 284 -12.93 -4.68 -14.50
C LYS A 284 -12.52 -6.11 -14.12
N ILE A 285 -13.51 -7.00 -13.99
CA ILE A 285 -13.31 -8.44 -13.69
C ILE A 285 -12.55 -9.13 -14.82
N ARG A 286 -12.89 -8.83 -16.07
CA ARG A 286 -12.25 -9.45 -17.23
C ARG A 286 -10.83 -8.98 -17.46
N THR A 287 -10.52 -7.73 -17.15
CA THR A 287 -9.17 -7.16 -17.31
C THR A 287 -8.26 -7.47 -16.13
N GLY A 288 -8.76 -8.14 -15.08
CA GLY A 288 -7.99 -8.47 -13.89
C GLY A 288 -7.49 -7.23 -13.15
N SER A 289 -8.21 -6.09 -13.22
CA SER A 289 -7.75 -4.91 -12.51
C SER A 289 -7.99 -5.09 -11.00
N ASN A 290 -6.96 -4.82 -10.21
CA ASN A 290 -6.75 -4.98 -8.76
C ASN A 290 -7.81 -4.38 -7.79
N LEU A 291 -8.98 -4.03 -8.26
CA LEU A 291 -9.89 -3.12 -7.58
C LEU A 291 -11.29 -3.74 -7.46
N PHE A 292 -11.41 -4.75 -6.60
CA PHE A 292 -12.70 -5.24 -6.11
C PHE A 292 -12.85 -4.87 -4.64
N GLU A 293 -13.05 -3.59 -4.39
CA GLU A 293 -12.93 -2.93 -3.09
C GLU A 293 -13.81 -3.60 -2.02
N LYS A 294 -15.03 -4.01 -2.39
CA LYS A 294 -15.91 -4.80 -1.52
C LYS A 294 -15.25 -6.12 -1.06
N TYR A 295 -14.63 -6.84 -1.98
CA TYR A 295 -14.01 -8.13 -1.68
C TYR A 295 -12.63 -7.99 -1.05
N ARG A 296 -11.92 -6.88 -1.28
CA ARG A 296 -10.73 -6.47 -0.51
C ARG A 296 -11.07 -6.30 0.98
N VAL A 297 -12.26 -5.80 1.32
CA VAL A 297 -12.74 -5.76 2.71
C VAL A 297 -13.17 -7.15 3.18
N LEU A 298 -14.08 -7.82 2.45
CA LEU A 298 -14.67 -9.08 2.90
C LEU A 298 -13.64 -10.20 3.04
N GLY A 299 -12.79 -10.42 2.04
CA GLY A 299 -11.78 -11.48 2.05
C GLY A 299 -10.75 -11.28 3.13
N THR A 300 -10.17 -10.09 3.17
CA THR A 300 -9.15 -9.70 4.14
C THR A 300 -9.68 -9.78 5.58
N PHE A 301 -10.82 -9.17 5.89
CA PHE A 301 -11.30 -9.10 7.27
C PHE A 301 -11.78 -10.47 7.77
N SER A 302 -12.31 -11.31 6.88
CA SER A 302 -12.70 -12.68 7.22
C SER A 302 -11.50 -13.54 7.64
N ASN A 303 -10.31 -13.22 7.15
CA ASN A 303 -9.06 -13.90 7.53
C ASN A 303 -8.46 -13.40 8.85
N MET A 304 -8.97 -12.30 9.42
CA MET A 304 -8.41 -11.70 10.63
C MET A 304 -9.16 -12.17 11.88
N GLU A 305 -8.48 -12.89 12.76
CA GLU A 305 -9.03 -13.26 14.08
C GLU A 305 -9.32 -12.01 14.92
N TYR A 306 -8.43 -11.01 14.86
CA TYR A 306 -8.59 -9.72 15.52
C TYR A 306 -9.92 -9.03 15.17
N PHE A 307 -10.30 -9.03 13.89
CA PHE A 307 -11.58 -8.48 13.44
C PHE A 307 -12.76 -9.24 14.06
N SER A 308 -12.73 -10.57 13.99
CA SER A 308 -13.76 -11.41 14.59
C SER A 308 -13.89 -11.17 16.10
N ASP A 309 -12.77 -10.97 16.80
CA ASP A 309 -12.75 -10.72 18.23
C ASP A 309 -13.26 -9.34 18.62
N ASP A 310 -12.92 -8.30 17.85
CA ASP A 310 -13.39 -6.93 18.09
C ASP A 310 -14.90 -6.79 17.85
N PHE A 311 -15.46 -7.52 16.89
CA PHE A 311 -16.89 -7.52 16.56
C PHE A 311 -17.67 -8.67 17.21
N LYS A 312 -16.99 -9.59 17.90
CA LYS A 312 -17.59 -10.80 18.51
C LYS A 312 -18.36 -11.65 17.48
N CYS A 313 -17.79 -11.81 16.29
CA CYS A 313 -18.35 -12.62 15.22
C CYS A 313 -18.35 -14.11 15.62
N SER A 314 -19.50 -14.78 15.56
CA SER A 314 -19.59 -16.22 15.86
C SER A 314 -18.79 -17.06 14.85
N LEU A 315 -18.11 -18.11 15.32
CA LEU A 315 -17.37 -19.04 14.46
C LEU A 315 -18.31 -19.66 13.40
N GLY A 316 -17.87 -19.66 12.14
CA GLY A 316 -18.66 -20.13 10.99
C GLY A 316 -19.61 -19.09 10.40
N SER A 317 -19.69 -17.87 10.96
CA SER A 317 -20.35 -16.76 10.29
C SER A 317 -19.57 -16.31 9.05
N ASN A 318 -20.23 -15.59 8.13
CA ASN A 318 -19.61 -15.14 6.88
C ASN A 318 -18.31 -14.35 7.08
N MET A 319 -18.18 -13.61 8.18
CA MET A 319 -16.99 -12.82 8.52
C MET A 319 -16.09 -13.48 9.57
N ASN A 320 -16.38 -14.72 9.98
CA ASN A 320 -15.52 -15.52 10.84
C ASN A 320 -15.52 -17.00 10.40
N PRO A 321 -15.02 -17.30 9.18
CA PRO A 321 -14.92 -18.66 8.69
C PRO A 321 -13.96 -19.50 9.56
N GLN A 322 -14.18 -20.82 9.57
CA GLN A 322 -13.31 -21.75 10.30
C GLN A 322 -11.89 -21.83 9.70
N HIS A 323 -11.80 -21.72 8.37
CA HIS A 323 -10.54 -21.68 7.65
C HIS A 323 -10.23 -20.24 7.27
N LYS A 324 -9.06 -19.75 7.70
CA LYS A 324 -8.56 -18.40 7.43
C LYS A 324 -7.27 -18.52 6.63
N CYS A 325 -7.13 -17.71 5.58
CA CYS A 325 -5.97 -17.71 4.70
C CYS A 325 -5.01 -16.57 5.05
N GLN A 326 -3.73 -16.89 5.23
CA GLN A 326 -2.73 -15.90 5.58
C GLN A 326 -1.33 -16.31 5.12
N VAL A 327 -0.60 -15.37 4.52
CA VAL A 327 0.82 -15.51 4.19
C VAL A 327 1.67 -14.81 5.26
N TRP A 328 1.51 -13.48 5.36
CA TRP A 328 2.27 -12.54 6.21
C TRP A 328 1.49 -11.97 7.39
#